data_AF-A0A7Y6PQN8-F1
#
_entry.id   AF-A0A7Y6PQN8-F1
#
_cell.length_a   1.000
_cell.length_b   1.000
_cell.length_c   1.000
_cell.angle_alpha   90.00
_cell.angle_beta   90.00
_cell.angle_gamma   90.00
#
_symmetry.space_group_name_H-M   'P 1'
#
loop_
_entity.id
_entity.type
_entity.pdbx_description
1 polymer ?
#
loop_
_entity_poly.entity_id
_entity_poly.type
_entity_poly.pdbx_seq_one_letter_code
_entity_poly.pdbx_strand_id
1 'polypeptide(L)'
;MLRAIALVLAIVVPHAAAASPLAIEITGTTCDSALRAELADVETNSIAGPRVRVVTSADAGALRAELIVEDREGRRRGPRLVQAATCEDLASSVAVIAAMVIEDLASTPVPTRSFEGQHVVDPEPDDLSLDYLIEVPPRPPRSREIAFVAGATSDIGPDTRRRFVVGARLRRASLSVGIEGQAGTPDEIAVTMRGRISVARAELTASPCLHLGSIGGCWLTSLGALRGSAAGLYGMRTVFAPTLAGGLRLTWERWYRDRIGVRIQLDGRAFATSSRFRVDNMPVWESQRFEASTGLAMLVRFL
;
A
#
# COMPACT_ATOMS: atom_id res chain seq x y z
N MET A 1 7.01 16.05 35.15
CA MET A 1 7.13 14.60 35.39
C MET A 1 6.40 13.87 34.26
N LEU A 2 7.17 13.14 33.44
CA LEU A 2 6.72 12.47 32.22
C LEU A 2 5.76 11.31 32.52
N ARG A 3 4.55 11.36 31.96
CA ARG A 3 3.80 10.18 31.52
C ARG A 3 3.05 10.52 30.24
N ALA A 4 3.70 10.32 29.11
CA ALA A 4 3.05 10.20 27.81
C ALA A 4 3.66 8.98 27.13
N ILE A 5 3.11 7.81 27.46
CA ILE A 5 3.30 6.59 26.67
C ILE A 5 2.53 6.84 25.37
N ALA A 6 3.26 7.18 24.30
CA ALA A 6 2.71 7.20 22.96
C ALA A 6 2.47 5.75 22.53
N LEU A 7 1.26 5.27 22.76
CA LEU A 7 0.75 4.05 22.18
C LEU A 7 0.63 4.30 20.66
N VAL A 8 1.58 3.78 19.88
CA VAL A 8 1.45 3.72 18.42
C VAL A 8 0.41 2.66 18.12
N LEU A 9 -0.85 3.07 18.08
CA LEU A 9 -1.94 2.25 17.58
C LEU A 9 -1.69 2.10 16.06
N ALA A 10 -1.27 0.92 15.63
CA ALA A 10 -1.34 0.55 14.23
C ALA A 10 -2.82 0.51 13.83
N ILE A 11 -3.33 1.64 13.33
CA ILE A 11 -4.63 1.67 12.69
C ILE A 11 -4.45 0.95 11.36
N VAL A 12 -4.71 -0.36 11.35
CA VAL A 12 -5.22 -1.02 10.16
C VAL A 12 -6.53 -0.28 9.88
N VAL A 13 -6.53 0.62 8.90
CA VAL A 13 -7.78 1.25 8.44
C VAL A 13 -8.47 0.18 7.60
N PRO A 14 -9.54 -0.49 8.07
CA PRO A 14 -10.39 -1.21 7.15
C PRO A 14 -10.95 -0.16 6.20
N HIS A 15 -10.61 -0.26 4.91
CA HIS A 15 -11.40 0.43 3.91
C HIS A 15 -12.79 -0.21 3.97
N ALA A 16 -13.70 0.39 4.71
CA ALA A 16 -15.13 0.12 4.60
C ALA A 16 -15.61 0.67 3.25
N ALA A 17 -15.14 0.08 2.16
CA ALA A 17 -15.87 0.09 0.93
C ALA A 17 -17.22 -0.57 1.25
N ALA A 18 -18.33 0.04 0.84
CA ALA A 18 -19.63 -0.62 0.87
C ALA A 18 -19.51 -1.86 -0.02
N ALA A 19 -19.08 -2.98 0.55
CA ALA A 19 -18.87 -4.22 -0.15
C ALA A 19 -20.23 -4.61 -0.72
N SER A 20 -20.32 -4.63 -2.05
CA SER A 20 -21.48 -5.22 -2.70
C SER A 20 -21.53 -6.67 -2.25
N PRO A 21 -22.62 -7.11 -1.60
CA PRO A 21 -22.63 -8.41 -0.97
C PRO A 21 -22.55 -9.51 -2.04
N LEU A 22 -21.79 -10.57 -1.76
CA LEU A 22 -21.41 -11.63 -2.69
C LEU A 22 -21.95 -12.98 -2.19
N ALA A 23 -22.59 -13.73 -3.10
CA ALA A 23 -23.02 -15.10 -2.81
C ALA A 23 -22.02 -16.11 -3.38
N ILE A 24 -21.57 -17.06 -2.55
CA ILE A 24 -20.60 -18.09 -2.93
C ILE A 24 -21.32 -19.44 -2.96
N GLU A 25 -21.30 -20.11 -4.11
CA GLU A 25 -21.86 -21.44 -4.28
C GLU A 25 -20.73 -22.45 -4.47
N ILE A 26 -20.53 -23.35 -3.50
CA ILE A 26 -19.52 -24.40 -3.57
C ILE A 26 -20.21 -25.69 -4.01
N THR A 27 -19.83 -26.20 -5.17
CA THR A 27 -20.35 -27.46 -5.73
C THR A 27 -19.22 -28.46 -5.92
N GLY A 28 -19.25 -29.57 -5.19
CA GLY A 28 -18.22 -30.59 -5.25
C GLY A 28 -18.34 -31.53 -4.04
N THR A 29 -17.45 -32.51 -3.96
CA THR A 29 -17.34 -33.40 -2.78
C THR A 29 -15.98 -33.30 -2.10
N THR A 30 -15.04 -32.54 -2.68
CA THR A 30 -13.64 -32.51 -2.24
C THR A 30 -13.32 -31.11 -1.71
N CYS A 31 -12.76 -31.06 -0.49
CA CYS A 31 -12.35 -29.82 0.20
C CYS A 31 -13.47 -28.85 0.62
N ASP A 32 -14.73 -29.25 0.58
CA ASP A 32 -15.90 -28.44 0.96
C ASP A 32 -15.77 -27.74 2.32
N SER A 33 -15.33 -28.46 3.36
CA SER A 33 -15.23 -27.91 4.72
C SER A 33 -14.13 -26.85 4.84
N ALA A 34 -12.99 -27.06 4.18
CA ALA A 34 -11.88 -26.10 4.17
C ALA A 34 -12.27 -24.84 3.39
N LEU A 35 -12.91 -25.00 2.23
CA LEU A 35 -13.40 -23.88 1.43
C LEU A 35 -14.48 -23.08 2.15
N ARG A 36 -15.44 -23.73 2.83
CA ARG A 36 -16.46 -23.01 3.62
C ARG A 36 -15.83 -22.25 4.78
N ALA A 37 -14.84 -22.83 5.47
CA ALA A 37 -14.17 -22.15 6.57
C ALA A 37 -13.44 -20.89 6.10
N GLU A 38 -12.69 -20.98 5.00
CA GLU A 38 -11.90 -19.85 4.49
C GLU A 38 -12.75 -18.77 3.81
N LEU A 39 -13.83 -19.18 3.12
CA LEU A 39 -14.71 -18.25 2.41
C LEU A 39 -15.81 -17.66 3.30
N ALA A 40 -15.99 -18.14 4.54
CA ALA A 40 -16.95 -17.56 5.48
C ALA A 40 -16.67 -16.08 5.77
N ASP A 41 -15.40 -15.67 5.73
CA ASP A 41 -15.00 -14.27 5.93
C ASP A 41 -15.25 -13.40 4.68
N VAL A 42 -15.45 -14.01 3.52
CA VAL A 42 -15.72 -13.34 2.23
C VAL A 42 -17.22 -13.32 1.91
N GLU A 43 -17.96 -14.32 2.38
CA GLU A 43 -19.38 -14.48 2.13
C GLU A 43 -20.20 -13.40 2.85
N THR A 44 -20.99 -12.67 2.07
CA THR A 44 -21.91 -11.65 2.59
C THR A 44 -23.30 -12.01 2.12
N ASN A 45 -24.10 -12.62 3.01
CA ASN A 45 -25.45 -13.11 2.74
C ASN A 45 -26.32 -12.07 2.02
N SER A 46 -26.40 -12.15 0.69
CA SER A 46 -27.30 -11.34 -0.12
C SER A 46 -27.71 -12.07 -1.38
N ILE A 47 -28.99 -11.90 -1.70
CA ILE A 47 -29.68 -12.61 -2.77
C ILE A 47 -29.47 -11.88 -4.12
N ALA A 48 -29.03 -10.61 -4.10
CA ALA A 48 -28.96 -9.72 -5.28
C ALA A 48 -27.53 -9.36 -5.75
N GLY A 49 -26.52 -10.08 -5.24
CA GLY A 49 -25.11 -9.87 -5.57
C GLY A 49 -24.61 -10.68 -6.78
N PRO A 50 -23.41 -10.36 -7.30
CA PRO A 50 -22.68 -11.29 -8.15
C PRO A 50 -22.48 -12.63 -7.42
N ARG A 51 -22.45 -13.73 -8.19
CA ARG A 51 -22.33 -15.10 -7.68
C ARG A 51 -20.99 -15.69 -8.08
N VAL A 52 -20.27 -16.26 -7.12
CA VAL A 52 -19.05 -17.02 -7.40
C VAL A 52 -19.34 -18.49 -7.19
N ARG A 53 -19.32 -19.27 -8.27
CA ARG A 53 -19.46 -20.72 -8.20
C ARG A 53 -18.08 -21.37 -8.21
N VAL A 54 -17.79 -22.15 -7.18
CA VAL A 54 -16.54 -22.91 -7.04
C VAL A 54 -16.87 -24.38 -7.27
N VAL A 55 -16.31 -24.97 -8.33
CA VAL A 55 -16.43 -26.41 -8.62
C VAL A 55 -15.13 -27.10 -8.23
N THR A 56 -15.17 -28.03 -7.27
CA THR A 56 -13.97 -28.80 -6.89
C THR A 56 -13.98 -30.20 -7.49
N SER A 57 -12.80 -30.65 -7.91
CA SER A 57 -12.56 -32.01 -8.39
C SER A 57 -11.18 -32.50 -7.94
N ALA A 58 -11.02 -33.82 -7.87
CA ALA A 58 -9.71 -34.45 -7.71
C ALA A 58 -9.36 -35.12 -9.04
N ASP A 59 -8.20 -34.79 -9.60
CA ASP A 59 -7.72 -35.35 -10.86
C ASP A 59 -6.24 -35.72 -10.74
N ALA A 60 -5.89 -36.95 -11.10
CA ALA A 60 -4.52 -37.48 -11.09
C ALA A 60 -3.71 -37.22 -9.79
N GLY A 61 -4.38 -37.19 -8.63
CA GLY A 61 -3.73 -36.93 -7.34
C GLY A 61 -3.50 -35.45 -7.01
N ALA A 62 -3.93 -34.53 -7.88
CA ALA A 62 -4.01 -33.10 -7.61
C ALA A 62 -5.46 -32.69 -7.30
N LEU A 63 -5.61 -31.71 -6.43
CA LEU A 63 -6.90 -31.08 -6.14
C LEU A 63 -7.05 -29.89 -7.09
N ARG A 64 -8.21 -29.76 -7.72
CA ARG A 64 -8.53 -28.71 -8.67
C ARG A 64 -9.79 -27.99 -8.25
N ALA A 65 -9.79 -26.66 -8.41
CA ALA A 65 -10.96 -25.83 -8.28
C ALA A 65 -11.17 -25.01 -9.56
N GLU A 66 -12.40 -24.97 -10.05
CA GLU A 66 -12.83 -24.11 -11.15
C GLU A 66 -13.72 -23.01 -10.58
N LEU A 67 -13.30 -21.76 -10.73
CA LEU A 67 -14.08 -20.60 -10.31
C LEU A 67 -14.80 -20.01 -11.52
N ILE A 68 -16.12 -19.97 -11.46
CA ILE A 68 -16.98 -19.34 -12.45
C ILE A 68 -17.69 -18.19 -11.76
N VAL A 69 -17.53 -16.99 -12.29
CA VAL A 69 -18.16 -15.79 -11.72
C VAL A 69 -19.31 -15.38 -12.61
N GLU A 70 -20.50 -15.26 -12.03
CA GLU A 70 -21.72 -14.81 -12.67
C GLU A 70 -22.04 -13.40 -12.17
N ASP A 71 -22.09 -12.43 -13.08
CA ASP A 71 -22.47 -11.07 -12.72
C ASP A 71 -23.97 -10.93 -12.45
N ARG A 72 -24.42 -9.73 -12.08
CA ARG A 72 -25.85 -9.47 -11.79
C ARG A 72 -26.76 -9.68 -12.99
N GLU A 73 -26.23 -9.64 -14.21
CA GLU A 73 -26.96 -9.86 -15.45
C GLU A 73 -26.96 -11.34 -15.88
N GLY A 74 -26.39 -12.24 -15.07
CA GLY A 74 -26.29 -13.66 -15.39
C GLY A 74 -25.16 -14.00 -16.38
N ARG A 75 -24.29 -13.04 -16.71
CA ARG A 75 -23.17 -13.30 -17.62
C ARG A 75 -22.04 -13.95 -16.86
N ARG A 76 -21.53 -15.05 -17.43
CA ARG A 76 -20.47 -15.85 -16.83
C ARG A 76 -19.10 -15.41 -17.31
N ARG A 77 -18.17 -15.27 -16.37
CA ARG A 77 -16.73 -15.05 -16.59
C ARG A 77 -15.96 -16.21 -15.97
N GLY A 78 -15.12 -16.87 -16.76
CA GLY A 78 -14.35 -18.06 -16.33
C GLY A 78 -14.56 -19.27 -17.26
N PRO A 79 -14.03 -20.45 -16.91
CA PRO A 79 -13.49 -20.80 -15.59
C PRO A 79 -12.07 -20.30 -15.33
N ARG A 80 -11.78 -19.89 -14.09
CA ARG A 80 -10.40 -19.75 -13.59
C ARG A 80 -10.03 -21.04 -12.87
N LEU A 81 -8.90 -21.63 -13.25
CA LEU A 81 -8.47 -22.93 -12.76
C LEU A 81 -7.38 -22.76 -11.69
N VAL A 82 -7.56 -23.44 -10.57
CA VAL A 82 -6.61 -23.49 -9.46
C VAL A 82 -6.29 -24.95 -9.19
N GLN A 83 -5.01 -25.25 -8.97
CA GLN A 83 -4.56 -26.57 -8.59
C GLN A 83 -3.73 -26.48 -7.31
N ALA A 84 -3.88 -27.48 -6.45
CA ALA A 84 -3.13 -27.58 -5.22
C ALA A 84 -2.89 -29.04 -4.82
N ALA A 85 -1.89 -29.25 -3.97
CA ALA A 85 -1.61 -30.58 -3.41
C ALA A 85 -2.48 -30.89 -2.19
N THR A 86 -2.95 -29.86 -1.48
CA THR A 86 -3.73 -30.00 -0.24
C THR A 86 -5.01 -29.16 -0.29
N CYS A 87 -6.01 -29.52 0.52
CA CYS A 87 -7.26 -28.76 0.59
C CYS A 87 -7.07 -27.37 1.20
N GLU A 88 -6.09 -27.19 2.09
CA GLU A 88 -5.77 -25.91 2.74
C GLU A 88 -5.14 -24.94 1.73
N ASP A 89 -4.18 -25.42 0.94
CA ASP A 89 -3.57 -24.65 -0.15
C ASP A 89 -4.61 -24.28 -1.22
N LEU A 90 -5.51 -25.21 -1.55
CA LEU A 90 -6.60 -24.96 -2.50
C LEU A 90 -7.54 -23.88 -1.98
N ALA A 91 -7.98 -23.98 -0.72
CA ALA A 91 -8.89 -23.03 -0.10
C ALA A 91 -8.29 -21.62 -0.05
N SER A 92 -7.04 -21.51 0.41
CA SER A 92 -6.29 -20.24 0.46
C SER A 92 -6.17 -19.60 -0.93
N SER A 93 -5.80 -20.39 -1.94
CA SER A 93 -5.64 -19.92 -3.31
C SER A 93 -6.97 -19.46 -3.93
N VAL A 94 -8.05 -20.21 -3.67
CA VAL A 94 -9.41 -19.86 -4.11
C VAL A 94 -9.87 -18.56 -3.46
N ALA A 95 -9.63 -18.37 -2.15
CA ALA A 95 -10.00 -17.14 -1.43
C ALA A 95 -9.31 -15.90 -2.01
N VAL A 96 -8.01 -15.99 -2.32
CA VAL A 96 -7.26 -14.90 -2.96
C VAL A 96 -7.84 -14.55 -4.33
N ILE A 97 -8.11 -15.56 -5.18
CA ILE A 97 -8.67 -15.31 -6.51
C ILE A 97 -10.08 -14.75 -6.43
N ALA A 98 -10.91 -15.25 -5.50
CA ALA A 98 -12.23 -14.71 -5.25
C ALA A 98 -12.16 -13.22 -4.87
N ALA A 99 -11.27 -12.85 -3.95
CA ALA A 99 -11.06 -11.46 -3.55
C ALA A 99 -10.68 -10.55 -4.74
N MET A 100 -9.76 -11.00 -5.60
CA MET A 100 -9.37 -10.23 -6.80
C MET A 100 -10.53 -10.02 -7.78
N VAL A 101 -11.36 -11.05 -7.99
CA VAL A 101 -12.48 -10.94 -8.95
C VAL A 101 -13.58 -10.02 -8.41
N ILE A 102 -13.76 -9.92 -7.10
CA ILE A 102 -14.70 -8.96 -6.48
C ILE A 102 -14.28 -7.52 -6.82
N GLU A 103 -12.99 -7.20 -6.72
CA GLU A 103 -12.48 -5.87 -7.05
C GLU A 103 -12.69 -5.53 -8.54
N ASP A 104 -12.44 -6.48 -9.44
CA ASP A 104 -12.70 -6.34 -10.88
C ASP A 104 -14.18 -6.03 -11.16
N LEU A 105 -15.10 -6.70 -10.45
CA LEU A 105 -16.54 -6.48 -10.61
C LEU A 105 -16.98 -5.12 -10.08
N ALA A 106 -16.42 -4.68 -8.94
CA ALA A 106 -16.69 -3.36 -8.36
C ALA A 106 -16.18 -2.22 -9.25
N SER A 107 -15.17 -2.47 -10.08
CA SER A 107 -14.53 -1.48 -10.93
C SER A 107 -15.21 -1.26 -12.28
N THR A 108 -16.35 -1.93 -12.56
CA THR A 108 -17.07 -1.72 -13.82
C THR A 108 -17.58 -0.27 -13.86
N PRO A 109 -17.03 0.59 -14.73
CA PRO A 109 -17.44 1.99 -14.77
C PRO A 109 -18.92 2.04 -15.10
N VAL A 110 -19.71 2.63 -14.19
CA VAL A 110 -21.12 2.95 -14.49
C VAL A 110 -21.08 3.76 -15.78
N PRO A 111 -21.73 3.30 -16.87
CA PRO A 111 -21.75 4.08 -18.09
C PRO A 111 -22.34 5.43 -17.74
N THR A 112 -21.50 6.46 -17.79
CA THR A 112 -21.91 7.85 -17.63
C THR A 112 -22.99 8.04 -18.69
N ARG A 113 -24.25 8.11 -18.27
CA ARG A 113 -25.33 8.51 -19.17
C ARG A 113 -24.89 9.87 -19.72
N SER A 114 -24.50 9.91 -20.98
CA SER A 114 -24.40 11.15 -21.73
C SER A 114 -25.77 11.80 -21.62
N PHE A 115 -25.88 12.81 -20.77
CA PHE A 115 -27.03 13.69 -20.71
C PHE A 115 -27.00 14.50 -22.02
N GLU A 116 -27.54 13.90 -23.06
CA GLU A 116 -27.81 14.56 -24.32
C GLU A 116 -29.22 15.14 -24.23
N GLY A 117 -29.31 16.46 -24.03
CA GLY A 117 -30.50 17.24 -24.35
C GLY A 117 -31.04 18.18 -23.28
N GLN A 118 -31.04 19.47 -23.64
CA GLN A 118 -31.97 20.56 -23.26
C GLN A 118 -31.73 21.19 -21.88
N HIS A 119 -31.66 22.52 -21.72
CA HIS A 119 -32.38 23.60 -22.38
C HIS A 119 -31.52 24.87 -22.43
N VAL A 120 -31.53 25.56 -23.58
CA VAL A 120 -31.21 26.99 -23.65
C VAL A 120 -32.38 27.72 -22.99
N VAL A 121 -32.12 28.39 -21.87
CA VAL A 121 -33.02 29.35 -21.24
C VAL A 121 -32.39 30.73 -21.38
N ASP A 122 -33.18 31.66 -21.89
CA ASP A 122 -32.90 33.08 -22.08
C ASP A 122 -32.35 33.72 -20.78
N PRO A 123 -31.33 34.60 -20.85
CA PRO A 123 -30.82 35.28 -19.68
C PRO A 123 -31.79 36.38 -19.22
N GLU A 124 -32.41 36.15 -18.06
CA GLU A 124 -33.09 37.20 -17.30
C GLU A 124 -32.02 38.15 -16.71
N PRO A 125 -32.08 39.45 -17.00
CA PRO A 125 -31.19 40.43 -16.38
C PRO A 125 -31.84 40.90 -15.09
N ASP A 126 -31.29 40.51 -13.94
CA ASP A 126 -31.25 41.29 -12.69
C ASP A 126 -30.99 40.34 -11.52
N ASP A 127 -29.78 40.38 -10.97
CA ASP A 127 -29.61 40.94 -9.63
C ASP A 127 -28.13 41.27 -9.44
N LEU A 128 -27.83 42.54 -9.23
CA LEU A 128 -26.53 43.00 -8.77
C LEU A 128 -26.37 42.59 -7.30
N SER A 129 -26.26 41.29 -7.04
CA SER A 129 -25.73 40.80 -5.78
C SER A 129 -24.29 41.25 -5.73
N LEU A 130 -24.06 42.37 -5.04
CA LEU A 130 -22.75 42.77 -4.55
C LEU A 130 -22.24 41.60 -3.70
N ASP A 131 -21.56 40.65 -4.35
CA ASP A 131 -20.69 39.69 -3.70
C ASP A 131 -19.62 40.53 -3.02
N TYR A 132 -19.90 40.87 -1.77
CA TYR A 132 -18.94 41.47 -0.88
C TYR A 132 -17.85 40.41 -0.73
N LEU A 133 -16.83 40.50 -1.57
CA LEU A 133 -15.54 39.82 -1.43
C LEU A 133 -15.00 40.28 -0.09
N ILE A 134 -15.42 39.59 0.98
CA ILE A 134 -14.76 39.66 2.27
C ILE A 134 -13.37 39.08 1.99
N GLU A 135 -12.44 39.96 1.70
CA GLU A 135 -11.03 39.66 1.58
C GLU A 135 -10.59 39.22 2.97
N VAL A 136 -10.73 37.92 3.23
CA VAL A 136 -10.34 37.32 4.51
C VAL A 136 -8.84 37.58 4.62
N PRO A 137 -8.39 38.40 5.59
CA PRO A 137 -7.00 38.77 5.68
C PRO A 137 -6.16 37.50 5.80
N PRO A 138 -5.04 37.39 5.06
CA PRO A 138 -4.21 36.21 5.08
C PRO A 138 -3.81 35.94 6.53
N ARG A 139 -4.18 34.75 7.03
CA ARG A 139 -3.83 34.33 8.39
C ARG A 139 -2.32 34.51 8.57
N PRO A 140 -1.86 35.19 9.64
CA PRO A 140 -0.44 35.41 9.84
C PRO A 140 0.29 34.07 9.85
N PRO A 141 1.44 33.96 9.17
CA PRO A 141 2.18 32.70 9.10
C PRO A 141 2.53 32.25 10.52
N ARG A 142 2.04 31.07 10.92
CA ARG A 142 2.44 30.46 12.20
C ARG A 142 3.97 30.38 12.22
N SER A 143 4.57 30.95 13.26
CA SER A 143 6.02 31.19 13.30
C SER A 143 6.84 29.90 13.31
N ARG A 144 6.28 28.80 13.85
CA ARG A 144 6.84 27.44 13.83
C ARG A 144 5.72 26.41 13.90
N GLU A 145 5.93 25.28 13.23
CA GLU A 145 5.02 24.14 13.24
C GLU A 145 5.84 22.86 13.46
N ILE A 146 5.44 22.05 14.45
CA ILE A 146 6.01 20.71 14.68
C ILE A 146 4.95 19.69 14.29
N ALA A 147 5.33 18.69 13.49
CA ALA A 147 4.45 17.59 13.12
C ALA A 147 5.16 16.24 13.25
N PHE A 148 4.43 15.23 13.70
CA PHE A 148 4.86 13.84 13.59
C PHE A 148 4.33 13.23 12.30
N VAL A 149 5.08 12.26 11.80
CA VAL A 149 4.80 11.56 10.55
C VAL A 149 4.74 10.07 10.84
N ALA A 150 3.72 9.39 10.32
CA ALA A 150 3.63 7.94 10.34
C ALA A 150 2.99 7.44 9.04
N GLY A 151 3.54 6.42 8.40
CA GLY A 151 3.03 5.96 7.12
C GLY A 151 3.74 4.74 6.56
N ALA A 152 3.54 4.51 5.27
CA ALA A 152 4.20 3.46 4.52
C ALA A 152 4.70 3.95 3.16
N THR A 153 5.79 3.36 2.69
CA THR A 153 6.33 3.55 1.35
C THR A 153 6.47 2.21 0.64
N SER A 154 6.50 2.25 -0.69
CA SER A 154 6.67 1.10 -1.55
C SER A 154 7.65 1.44 -2.65
N ASP A 155 8.59 0.53 -2.93
CA ASP A 155 9.50 0.66 -4.07
C ASP A 155 8.74 0.58 -5.39
N ILE A 156 9.21 1.32 -6.39
CA ILE A 156 8.70 1.31 -7.76
C ILE A 156 9.60 0.38 -8.57
N GLY A 157 9.09 -0.81 -8.90
CA GLY A 157 9.84 -1.82 -9.65
C GLY A 157 9.19 -3.20 -9.56
N PRO A 158 9.77 -4.22 -10.22
CA PRO A 158 9.26 -5.60 -10.16
C PRO A 158 9.29 -6.16 -8.73
N ASP A 159 10.29 -5.76 -7.95
CA ASP A 159 10.44 -6.16 -6.55
C ASP A 159 9.80 -5.10 -5.64
N THR A 160 8.48 -5.16 -5.50
CA THR A 160 7.73 -4.20 -4.70
C THR A 160 7.96 -4.45 -3.20
N ARG A 161 8.85 -3.66 -2.58
CA ARG A 161 9.15 -3.76 -1.14
C ARG A 161 8.40 -2.70 -0.35
N ARG A 162 7.74 -3.11 0.73
CA ARG A 162 7.02 -2.22 1.63
C ARG A 162 7.91 -1.79 2.79
N ARG A 163 7.82 -0.53 3.17
CA ARG A 163 8.56 0.04 4.30
C ARG A 163 7.61 0.87 5.15
N PHE A 164 7.80 0.80 6.46
CA PHE A 164 7.11 1.67 7.41
C PHE A 164 7.97 2.89 7.67
N VAL A 165 7.35 4.06 7.73
CA VAL A 165 8.03 5.33 8.04
C VAL A 165 7.44 5.97 9.27
N VAL A 166 8.30 6.43 10.17
CA VAL A 166 7.95 7.24 11.33
C VAL A 166 8.93 8.39 11.48
N GLY A 167 8.47 9.58 11.87
CA GLY A 167 9.36 10.71 11.95
C GLY A 167 8.77 11.95 12.59
N ALA A 168 9.59 12.99 12.62
CA ALA A 168 9.22 14.32 13.08
C ALA A 168 9.68 15.36 12.06
N ARG A 169 8.92 16.45 11.96
CA ARG A 169 9.18 17.56 11.06
C ARG A 169 9.00 18.89 11.79
N LEU A 170 9.93 19.80 11.56
CA LEU A 170 9.83 21.21 11.95
C LEU A 170 9.67 22.07 10.69
N ARG A 171 8.60 22.85 10.61
CA ARG A 171 8.33 23.80 9.51
C ARG A 171 8.33 25.24 10.01
N ARG A 172 8.94 26.12 9.23
CA ARG A 172 8.95 27.58 9.39
C ARG A 172 8.72 28.22 8.01
N ALA A 173 7.53 28.78 7.81
CA ALA A 173 7.10 29.32 6.51
C ALA A 173 7.22 28.29 5.37
N SER A 174 7.99 28.60 4.32
CA SER A 174 8.25 27.73 3.17
C SER A 174 9.36 26.69 3.41
N LEU A 175 10.09 26.76 4.53
CA LEU A 175 11.17 25.82 4.82
C LEU A 175 10.75 24.81 5.88
N SER A 176 11.12 23.55 5.69
CA SER A 176 10.97 22.52 6.73
C SER A 176 12.18 21.61 6.79
N VAL A 177 12.44 21.04 7.97
CA VAL A 177 13.43 19.97 8.16
C VAL A 177 12.73 18.80 8.81
N GLY A 178 12.91 17.61 8.25
CA GLY A 178 12.38 16.36 8.76
C GLY A 178 13.49 15.37 9.15
N ILE A 179 13.20 14.53 10.14
CA ILE A 179 13.96 13.32 10.46
C ILE A 179 12.98 12.15 10.45
N GLU A 180 13.26 11.13 9.65
CA GLU A 180 12.39 9.98 9.45
C GLU A 180 13.16 8.67 9.57
N GLY A 181 12.71 7.77 10.43
CA GLY A 181 13.13 6.38 10.48
C GLY A 181 12.29 5.53 9.55
N GLN A 182 12.92 4.61 8.83
CA GLN A 182 12.29 3.66 7.92
C GLN A 182 12.74 2.24 8.24
N ALA A 183 11.81 1.30 8.20
CA ALA A 183 12.10 -0.14 8.31
C ALA A 183 11.32 -0.91 7.23
N GLY A 184 12.04 -1.70 6.44
CA GLY A 184 11.47 -2.52 5.37
C GLY A 184 11.10 -3.92 5.84
N THR A 185 10.11 -4.53 5.17
CA THR A 185 9.87 -5.97 5.27
C THR A 185 11.10 -6.72 4.75
N PRO A 186 11.51 -7.85 5.38
CA PRO A 186 12.63 -8.64 4.88
C PRO A 186 12.38 -9.17 3.46
N ASP A 187 13.41 -9.14 2.63
CA ASP A 187 13.44 -9.76 1.30
C ASP A 187 13.86 -11.23 1.47
N GLU A 188 12.96 -12.17 1.15
CA GLU A 188 13.21 -13.61 1.26
C GLU A 188 13.55 -14.22 -0.10
N ILE A 189 14.75 -14.80 -0.18
CA ILE A 189 15.27 -15.41 -1.40
C ILE A 189 15.52 -16.88 -1.11
N ALA A 190 14.83 -17.75 -1.84
CA ALA A 190 15.09 -19.18 -1.80
C ALA A 190 16.40 -19.48 -2.53
N VAL A 191 17.32 -20.17 -1.84
CA VAL A 191 18.58 -20.67 -2.39
C VAL A 191 18.50 -22.19 -2.40
N THR A 192 18.81 -22.83 -3.53
CA THR A 192 18.90 -24.29 -3.77
C THR A 192 18.33 -25.24 -2.69
N MET A 193 17.33 -26.05 -3.07
CA MET A 193 16.66 -27.15 -2.36
C MET A 193 16.19 -26.96 -0.90
N ARG A 194 16.88 -26.23 0.00
CA ARG A 194 16.46 -25.97 1.40
C ARG A 194 16.96 -24.66 2.03
N GLY A 195 17.77 -23.85 1.33
CA GLY A 195 18.32 -22.61 1.87
C GLY A 195 17.37 -21.42 1.74
N ARG A 196 17.38 -20.51 2.71
CA ARG A 196 16.71 -19.20 2.62
C ARG A 196 17.62 -18.10 3.07
N ILE A 197 17.61 -16.98 2.35
CA ILE A 197 18.28 -15.75 2.73
C ILE A 197 17.21 -14.71 2.99
N SER A 198 17.30 -14.04 4.13
CA SER A 198 16.45 -12.92 4.50
C SER A 198 17.31 -11.67 4.64
N VAL A 199 17.00 -10.64 3.84
CA VAL A 199 17.66 -9.33 3.88
C VAL A 199 16.70 -8.27 4.38
N ALA A 200 16.94 -7.74 5.58
CA ALA A 200 16.17 -6.64 6.16
C ALA A 200 16.95 -5.32 6.07
N ARG A 201 16.25 -4.19 5.95
CA ARG A 201 16.85 -2.85 5.87
C ARG A 201 16.18 -1.91 6.87
N ALA A 202 17.01 -1.12 7.57
CA ALA A 202 16.57 -0.01 8.40
C ALA A 202 17.40 1.23 8.08
N GLU A 203 16.74 2.39 7.97
CA GLU A 203 17.37 3.66 7.58
C GLU A 203 16.84 4.82 8.41
N LEU A 204 17.69 5.82 8.63
CA LEU A 204 17.34 7.12 9.19
C LEU A 204 17.64 8.19 8.12
N THR A 205 16.65 9.00 7.80
CA THR A 205 16.72 10.02 6.75
C THR A 205 16.52 11.41 7.36
N ALA A 206 17.42 12.33 7.03
CA ALA A 206 17.22 13.76 7.24
C ALA A 206 16.81 14.41 5.92
N SER A 207 15.82 15.32 5.97
CA SER A 207 15.28 15.94 4.76
C SER A 207 14.95 17.42 4.94
N PRO A 208 15.84 18.35 4.51
CA PRO A 208 15.45 19.74 4.32
C PRO A 208 14.56 19.87 3.09
N CYS A 209 13.47 20.61 3.21
CA CYS A 209 12.47 20.81 2.17
C CYS A 209 12.12 22.27 1.97
N LEU A 210 11.82 22.62 0.73
CA LEU A 210 11.22 23.87 0.31
C LEU A 210 9.78 23.61 -0.15
N HIS A 211 8.84 24.38 0.37
CA HIS A 211 7.40 24.26 0.13
C HIS A 211 6.86 25.46 -0.64
N LEU A 212 6.05 25.19 -1.64
CA LEU A 212 5.21 26.13 -2.35
C LEU A 212 3.74 25.70 -2.18
N GLY A 213 3.08 26.27 -1.17
CA GLY A 213 1.72 25.87 -0.78
C GLY A 213 1.67 24.45 -0.21
N SER A 214 0.96 23.56 -0.90
CA SER A 214 0.79 22.14 -0.56
C SER A 214 1.86 21.23 -1.16
N ILE A 215 2.69 21.73 -2.08
CA ILE A 215 3.72 20.93 -2.75
C ILE A 215 5.08 21.31 -2.17
N GLY A 216 5.95 20.33 -1.97
CA GLY A 216 7.32 20.57 -1.49
C GLY A 216 8.34 19.65 -2.15
N GLY A 217 9.52 20.20 -2.40
CA GLY A 217 10.70 19.45 -2.83
C GLY A 217 11.71 19.35 -1.68
N CYS A 218 12.19 18.15 -1.41
CA CYS A 218 13.16 17.88 -0.36
C CYS A 218 14.46 17.30 -0.93
N TRP A 219 15.57 17.68 -0.33
CA TRP A 219 16.80 16.90 -0.39
C TRP A 219 16.71 15.76 0.63
N LEU A 220 17.23 14.58 0.29
CA LEU A 220 17.29 13.43 1.19
C LEU A 220 18.75 13.09 1.49
N THR A 221 19.04 12.82 2.75
CA THR A 221 20.30 12.20 3.17
C THR A 221 19.98 11.10 4.17
N SER A 222 20.34 9.87 3.83
CA SER A 222 19.95 8.67 4.58
C SER A 222 21.18 7.88 5.01
N LEU A 223 21.16 7.42 6.26
CA LEU A 223 22.13 6.52 6.86
C LEU A 223 21.39 5.29 7.37
N GLY A 224 21.88 4.10 7.08
CA GLY A 224 21.20 2.87 7.49
C GLY A 224 22.11 1.66 7.60
N ALA A 225 21.48 0.52 7.77
CA ALA A 225 22.13 -0.77 7.76
C ALA A 225 21.24 -1.83 7.08
N LEU A 226 21.90 -2.71 6.34
CA LEU A 226 21.36 -3.96 5.85
C LEU A 226 21.72 -5.07 6.83
N ARG A 227 20.76 -5.93 7.13
CA ARG A 227 20.96 -7.18 7.89
C ARG A 227 20.64 -8.34 6.97
N GLY A 228 21.66 -9.10 6.57
CA GLY A 228 21.51 -10.37 5.86
C GLY A 228 21.56 -11.53 6.83
N SER A 229 20.65 -12.48 6.71
CA SER A 229 20.62 -13.72 7.49
C SER A 229 20.35 -14.91 6.60
N ALA A 230 21.00 -16.04 6.88
CA ALA A 230 20.84 -17.28 6.15
C ALA A 230 20.29 -18.39 7.07
N ALA A 231 19.30 -19.14 6.59
CA ALA A 231 18.73 -20.31 7.24
C ALA A 231 18.83 -21.52 6.31
N GLY A 232 19.12 -22.70 6.85
CA GLY A 232 19.21 -23.94 6.07
C GLY A 232 20.47 -24.07 5.18
N LEU A 233 21.45 -23.17 5.34
CA LEU A 233 22.77 -23.22 4.69
C LEU A 233 23.84 -23.65 5.70
N TYR A 234 24.89 -24.33 5.22
CA TYR A 234 26.04 -24.67 6.06
C TYR A 234 26.78 -23.38 6.45
N GLY A 235 27.01 -23.17 7.76
CA GLY A 235 27.65 -21.94 8.26
C GLY A 235 26.73 -20.72 8.33
N MET A 236 25.52 -20.87 8.88
CA MET A 236 24.57 -19.78 9.11
C MET A 236 25.22 -18.60 9.83
N ARG A 237 25.22 -17.43 9.19
CA ARG A 237 25.75 -16.18 9.75
C ARG A 237 24.76 -15.06 9.51
N THR A 238 24.67 -14.16 10.49
CA THR A 238 24.06 -12.85 10.31
C THR A 238 25.17 -11.86 10.02
N VAL A 239 25.02 -11.08 8.95
CA VAL A 239 25.98 -10.05 8.56
C VAL A 239 25.28 -8.70 8.47
N PHE A 240 26.01 -7.66 8.82
CA PHE A 240 25.54 -6.28 8.76
C PHE A 240 26.41 -5.49 7.78
N ALA A 241 25.77 -4.66 6.96
CA ALA A 241 26.46 -3.75 6.04
C ALA A 241 25.88 -2.34 6.18
N PRO A 242 26.68 -1.30 6.43
CA PRO A 242 26.18 0.07 6.50
C PRO A 242 25.75 0.56 5.11
N THR A 243 24.71 1.39 5.08
CA THR A 243 24.22 2.05 3.86
C THR A 243 24.27 3.56 4.02
N LEU A 244 24.63 4.24 2.93
CA LEU A 244 24.57 5.69 2.82
C LEU A 244 23.90 6.03 1.48
N ALA A 245 22.92 6.92 1.50
CA ALA A 245 22.21 7.33 0.30
C ALA A 245 21.89 8.82 0.30
N GLY A 246 21.88 9.42 -0.89
CA GLY A 246 21.43 10.78 -1.15
C GLY A 246 20.30 10.76 -2.18
N GLY A 247 19.42 11.76 -2.17
CA GLY A 247 18.30 11.76 -3.10
C GLY A 247 17.44 13.00 -3.08
N LEU A 248 16.34 12.91 -3.82
CA LEU A 248 15.30 13.93 -3.87
C LEU A 248 13.96 13.32 -3.50
N ARG A 249 13.09 14.13 -2.91
CA ARG A 249 11.69 13.78 -2.64
C ARG A 249 10.77 14.89 -3.10
N LEU A 250 9.73 14.51 -3.81
CA LEU A 250 8.57 15.35 -4.06
C LEU A 250 7.47 14.98 -3.08
N THR A 251 6.85 15.97 -2.47
CA THR A 251 5.77 15.79 -1.50
C THR A 251 4.56 16.62 -1.89
N TRP A 252 3.38 16.05 -1.66
CA TRP A 252 2.12 16.77 -1.65
C TRP A 252 1.48 16.57 -0.28
N GLU A 253 1.15 17.67 0.40
CA GLU A 253 0.60 17.69 1.75
C GLU A 253 -0.74 18.41 1.78
N ARG A 254 -1.75 17.78 2.35
CA ARG A 254 -3.07 18.39 2.57
C ARG A 254 -3.51 18.23 4.02
N TRP A 255 -3.84 19.34 4.64
CA TRP A 255 -4.41 19.39 5.98
C TRP A 255 -5.93 19.32 5.89
N TYR A 256 -6.55 18.32 6.52
CA TYR A 256 -8.01 18.19 6.58
C TYR A 256 -8.60 18.94 7.78
N ARG A 257 -7.84 19.01 8.86
CA ARG A 257 -8.14 19.80 10.06
C ARG A 257 -6.88 20.51 10.51
N ASP A 258 -7.00 21.42 11.48
CA ASP A 258 -5.85 22.18 12.01
C ASP A 258 -4.71 21.30 12.55
N ARG A 259 -5.00 20.04 12.90
CA ARG A 259 -4.07 19.08 13.52
C ARG A 259 -3.72 17.85 12.68
N ILE A 260 -4.52 17.51 11.67
CA ILE A 260 -4.38 16.24 10.94
C ILE A 260 -4.25 16.54 9.45
N GLY A 261 -3.21 15.97 8.84
CA GLY A 261 -2.96 16.04 7.41
C GLY A 261 -2.55 14.71 6.83
N VAL A 262 -2.53 14.64 5.51
CA VAL A 262 -2.03 13.53 4.72
C VAL A 262 -0.90 14.04 3.84
N ARG A 263 0.10 13.19 3.64
CA ARG A 263 1.25 13.41 2.77
C ARG A 263 1.36 12.26 1.79
N ILE A 264 1.40 12.60 0.50
CA ILE A 264 1.84 11.72 -0.57
C ILE A 264 3.27 12.09 -0.91
N GLN A 265 4.13 11.10 -1.14
CA GLN A 265 5.53 11.35 -1.48
C GLN A 265 6.02 10.44 -2.60
N LEU A 266 6.95 10.97 -3.40
CA LEU A 266 7.73 10.26 -4.39
C LEU A 266 9.21 10.52 -4.11
N ASP A 267 9.97 9.48 -3.84
CA ASP A 267 11.39 9.54 -3.50
C ASP A 267 12.21 8.92 -4.63
N GLY A 268 13.32 9.56 -4.98
CA GLY A 268 14.40 8.98 -5.79
C GLY A 268 15.72 9.05 -5.03
N ARG A 269 16.37 7.91 -4.81
CA ARG A 269 17.60 7.78 -4.02
C ARG A 269 18.71 7.13 -4.83
N ALA A 270 19.94 7.56 -4.57
CA ALA A 270 21.18 6.96 -5.06
C ALA A 270 22.02 6.52 -3.86
N PHE A 271 22.43 5.25 -3.84
CA PHE A 271 23.27 4.68 -2.80
C PHE A 271 24.74 4.91 -3.10
N ALA A 272 25.49 5.37 -2.09
CA ALA A 272 26.94 5.59 -2.20
C ALA A 272 27.72 4.27 -2.26
N THR A 273 27.14 3.18 -1.71
CA THR A 273 27.75 1.85 -1.68
C THR A 273 26.80 0.81 -2.25
N SER A 274 27.33 -0.14 -3.02
CA SER A 274 26.59 -1.35 -3.43
C SER A 274 26.96 -2.51 -2.50
N SER A 275 25.97 -3.11 -1.87
CA SER A 275 26.14 -4.31 -1.04
C SER A 275 25.75 -5.55 -1.83
N ARG A 276 26.53 -6.62 -1.67
CA ARG A 276 26.27 -7.93 -2.31
C ARG A 276 26.27 -9.01 -1.25
N PHE A 277 25.28 -9.89 -1.30
CA PHE A 277 25.27 -11.11 -0.51
C PHE A 277 25.76 -12.26 -1.39
N ARG A 278 26.76 -13.00 -0.90
CA ARG A 278 27.37 -14.10 -1.65
C ARG A 278 27.20 -15.42 -0.90
N VAL A 279 26.92 -16.49 -1.64
CA VAL A 279 26.94 -17.88 -1.17
C VAL A 279 27.88 -18.64 -2.10
N ASP A 280 28.87 -19.34 -1.55
CA ASP A 280 29.90 -20.04 -2.32
C ASP A 280 30.56 -19.16 -3.41
N ASN A 281 30.88 -17.92 -3.04
CA ASN A 281 31.41 -16.86 -3.92
C ASN A 281 30.48 -16.40 -5.07
N MET A 282 29.26 -16.92 -5.18
CA MET A 282 28.27 -16.47 -6.16
C MET A 282 27.37 -15.38 -5.56
N PRO A 283 27.14 -14.24 -6.25
CA PRO A 283 26.21 -13.22 -5.81
C PRO A 283 24.78 -13.75 -5.94
N VAL A 284 24.10 -13.90 -4.80
CA VAL A 284 22.69 -14.32 -4.75
C VAL A 284 21.76 -13.14 -4.52
N TRP A 285 22.30 -11.99 -4.08
CA TRP A 285 21.58 -10.74 -3.94
C TRP A 285 22.52 -9.55 -4.11
N GLU A 286 22.03 -8.49 -4.73
CA GLU A 286 22.75 -7.22 -4.90
C GLU A 286 21.79 -6.05 -4.66
N SER A 287 22.23 -5.06 -3.88
CA SER A 287 21.47 -3.83 -3.69
C SER A 287 21.48 -3.00 -4.98
N GLN A 288 20.34 -2.43 -5.36
CA GLN A 288 20.27 -1.49 -6.48
C GLN A 288 21.01 -0.18 -6.14
N ARG A 289 21.66 0.42 -7.14
CA ARG A 289 22.33 1.72 -6.98
C ARG A 289 21.35 2.88 -6.92
N PHE A 290 20.24 2.77 -7.63
CA PHE A 290 19.18 3.77 -7.68
C PHE A 290 17.88 3.09 -7.27
N GLU A 291 17.12 3.73 -6.39
CA GLU A 291 15.81 3.25 -5.98
C GLU A 291 14.81 4.41 -6.08
N ALA A 292 13.64 4.12 -6.65
CA ALA A 292 12.49 5.01 -6.62
C ALA A 292 11.42 4.39 -5.72
N SER A 293 10.73 5.22 -4.94
CA SER A 293 9.63 4.74 -4.08
C SER A 293 8.53 5.78 -3.99
N THR A 294 7.29 5.32 -3.79
CA THR A 294 6.13 6.16 -3.53
C THR A 294 5.59 5.84 -2.14
N GLY A 295 4.91 6.78 -1.49
CA GLY A 295 4.37 6.54 -0.16
C GLY A 295 3.24 7.45 0.25
N LEU A 296 2.54 7.00 1.29
CA LEU A 296 1.45 7.71 1.95
C LEU A 296 1.76 7.78 3.44
N ALA A 297 1.63 8.97 4.02
CA ALA A 297 1.81 9.18 5.44
C ALA A 297 0.73 10.11 6.02
N MET A 298 0.43 9.90 7.30
CA MET A 298 -0.35 10.79 8.12
C MET A 298 0.56 11.79 8.83
N LEU A 299 0.10 13.04 8.93
CA LEU A 299 0.75 14.12 9.64
C LEU A 299 -0.10 14.51 10.85
N VAL A 300 0.53 14.61 12.03
CA VAL A 300 -0.11 15.10 13.26
C VAL A 300 0.64 16.31 13.77
N ARG A 301 0.01 17.48 13.72
CA ARG A 301 0.57 18.76 14.15
C ARG A 301 0.37 18.99 15.65
N PHE A 302 1.42 19.49 16.30
CA PHE A 302 1.41 19.97 17.67
C PHE A 302 1.67 21.49 17.66
N LEU A 303 0.83 22.22 18.39
CA LEU A 303 0.90 23.67 18.60
C LEU A 303 1.53 23.96 19.96
#